data_AF-A0A7W1JFI9-F1
#
_entry.id   AF-A0A7W1JFI9-F1
#
_cell.length_a   1.000
_cell.length_b   1.000
_cell.length_c   1.000
_cell.angle_alpha   90.00
_cell.angle_beta   90.00
_cell.angle_gamma   90.00
#
_symmetry.space_group_name_H-M   'P 1'
#
loop_
_entity.id
_entity.type
_entity.pdbx_description
1 polymer ?
#
loop_
_entity_poly.entity_id
_entity_poly.type
_entity_poly.pdbx_seq_one_letter_code
_entity_poly.pdbx_strand_id
1 'polypeptide(L)'
;MLRSFRPSPAMVIALIALFVALGGTAYAVKQINGSTLVNRSVSNLKIKKNTLTKTEINLSQLGTIPKANTANQANFAKNSGQLDGHGADFWQQACQDGTVKGYALVNGDTNFPSSFTNAAGNVPDKFNCTGGTVQAKRNSTGNYTVQFASSTAHVGVANSYGPGSFDEYVSINRESSTGDWQVVIHNSSGQPTDHHFTIILS
;
A
#
# COMPACT_ATOMS: atom_id res chain seq x y z
N MET A 1 20.26 91.40 -46.75
CA MET A 1 21.06 91.55 -45.51
C MET A 1 20.83 90.33 -44.62
N LEU A 2 21.74 89.35 -44.60
CA LEU A 2 21.73 88.27 -43.59
C LEU A 2 22.83 88.53 -42.56
N ARG A 3 22.41 88.83 -41.33
CA ARG A 3 23.29 89.08 -40.18
C ARG A 3 23.86 87.75 -39.70
N SER A 4 25.17 87.54 -39.85
CA SER A 4 25.83 86.32 -39.35
C SER A 4 25.78 86.32 -37.82
N PHE A 5 24.94 85.46 -37.24
CA PHE A 5 25.03 85.12 -35.82
C PHE A 5 26.28 84.24 -35.64
N ARG A 6 27.38 84.84 -35.18
CA ARG A 6 28.52 84.09 -34.67
C ARG A 6 28.21 83.77 -33.21
N PRO A 7 27.78 82.53 -32.87
CA PRO A 7 27.58 82.16 -31.47
C PRO A 7 28.87 82.42 -30.70
N SER A 8 28.76 83.03 -29.52
CA SER A 8 29.94 83.31 -28.70
C SER A 8 30.61 81.99 -28.30
N PRO A 9 31.93 81.98 -28.07
CA PRO A 9 32.63 80.79 -27.55
C PRO A 9 31.95 80.20 -26.30
N ALA A 10 31.37 81.05 -25.45
CA ALA A 10 30.58 80.63 -24.30
C ALA A 10 29.30 79.86 -24.68
N MET A 11 28.62 80.25 -25.76
CA MET A 11 27.42 79.57 -26.26
C MET A 11 27.75 78.17 -26.80
N VAL A 12 28.91 78.00 -27.44
CA VAL A 12 29.36 76.69 -27.94
C VAL A 12 29.64 75.73 -26.78
N ILE A 13 30.35 76.21 -25.75
CA ILE A 13 30.63 75.42 -24.55
C ILE A 13 29.32 75.07 -23.82
N ALA A 14 28.39 76.02 -23.70
CA ALA A 14 27.09 75.79 -23.09
C ALA A 14 26.28 74.71 -23.83
N LEU A 15 26.31 74.68 -25.16
CA LEU A 15 25.62 73.65 -25.95
C LEU A 15 26.27 72.28 -25.77
N ILE A 16 27.59 72.16 -25.82
CA ILE A 16 28.28 70.88 -25.58
C ILE A 16 28.01 70.37 -24.16
N ALA A 17 28.13 71.25 -23.16
CA ALA A 17 27.81 70.92 -21.78
C ALA A 17 26.36 70.45 -21.63
N LEU A 18 25.43 71.11 -22.32
CA LEU A 18 24.01 70.73 -22.33
C LEU A 18 23.80 69.35 -22.97
N PHE A 19 24.44 69.05 -24.11
CA PHE A 19 24.37 67.73 -24.74
C PHE A 19 24.99 66.62 -23.89
N VAL A 20 26.12 66.89 -23.22
CA VAL A 20 26.75 65.93 -22.30
C VAL A 20 25.91 65.72 -21.04
N ALA A 21 25.33 66.79 -20.49
CA ALA A 21 24.42 66.74 -19.34
C ALA A 21 23.13 65.95 -19.67
N LEU A 22 22.60 66.10 -20.89
CA LEU A 22 21.43 65.36 -21.38
C LEU A 22 21.77 63.91 -21.80
N GLY A 23 23.00 63.63 -22.23
CA GLY A 23 23.41 62.31 -22.74
C GLY A 23 23.91 61.32 -21.69
N GLY A 24 24.25 61.78 -20.48
CA GLY A 24 24.92 60.96 -19.46
C GLY A 24 24.12 59.74 -18.96
N THR A 25 22.79 59.83 -18.87
CA THR A 25 21.96 58.74 -18.34
C THR A 25 21.66 57.64 -19.38
N ALA A 26 21.65 57.98 -20.67
CA ALA A 26 21.33 57.02 -21.74
C ALA A 26 22.45 55.99 -21.98
N TYR A 27 23.71 56.35 -21.71
CA TYR A 27 24.85 55.45 -21.90
C TYR A 27 24.91 54.33 -20.85
N ALA A 28 24.52 54.60 -19.60
CA ALA A 28 24.56 53.62 -18.52
C ALA A 28 23.54 52.49 -18.70
N VAL A 29 22.36 52.79 -19.25
CA VAL A 29 21.27 51.81 -19.44
C VAL A 29 21.62 50.76 -20.48
N LYS A 30 22.41 51.11 -21.51
CA LYS A 30 22.84 50.13 -22.53
C LYS A 30 23.88 49.12 -22.05
N GLN A 31 24.62 49.43 -20.99
CA GLN A 31 25.74 48.59 -20.53
C GLN A 31 25.32 47.44 -19.60
N ILE A 32 24.13 47.51 -19.01
CA ILE A 32 23.62 46.48 -18.11
C ILE A 32 22.83 45.45 -18.92
N ASN A 33 23.54 44.50 -19.53
CA ASN A 33 22.95 43.34 -20.19
C ASN A 33 23.47 42.06 -19.51
N GLY A 34 22.68 40.99 -19.50
CA GLY A 34 23.09 39.70 -18.95
C GLY A 34 24.37 39.15 -19.60
N SER A 35 24.62 39.48 -20.88
CA SER A 35 25.81 39.06 -21.62
C SER A 35 27.12 39.76 -21.18
N THR A 36 27.03 40.90 -20.50
CA THR A 36 28.19 41.64 -19.98
C THR A 36 28.49 41.32 -18.51
N LEU A 37 27.68 40.46 -17.89
CA LEU A 37 27.91 40.01 -16.51
C LEU A 37 29.05 39.00 -16.44
N VAL A 38 30.02 39.27 -15.57
CA VAL A 38 31.09 38.33 -15.24
C VAL A 38 30.52 37.17 -14.42
N ASN A 39 30.98 35.95 -14.69
CA ASN A 39 30.58 34.76 -13.96
C ASN A 39 30.77 34.94 -12.44
N ARG A 40 29.76 34.55 -11.66
CA ARG A 40 29.76 34.63 -10.18
C ARG A 40 29.87 36.05 -9.59
N SER A 41 29.65 37.10 -10.39
CA SER A 41 29.71 38.50 -9.92
C SER A 41 28.43 39.01 -9.25
N VAL A 42 27.33 38.25 -9.35
CA VAL A 42 26.04 38.61 -8.75
C VAL A 42 25.97 38.08 -7.33
N SER A 43 25.98 38.99 -6.35
CA SER A 43 25.80 38.65 -4.93
C SER A 43 24.35 38.29 -4.60
N ASN A 44 24.16 37.49 -3.55
CA ASN A 44 22.83 37.14 -3.01
C ASN A 44 21.94 38.36 -2.70
N LEU A 45 22.52 39.50 -2.27
CA LEU A 45 21.79 40.74 -1.99
C LEU A 45 21.12 41.35 -3.24
N LYS A 46 21.62 41.04 -4.44
CA LYS A 46 21.07 41.52 -5.72
C LYS A 46 19.95 40.63 -6.24
N ILE A 47 19.73 39.48 -5.60
CA ILE A 47 18.71 38.50 -6.00
C ILE A 47 17.55 38.61 -5.00
N LYS A 48 16.36 38.95 -5.50
CA LYS A 48 15.16 38.95 -4.67
C LYS A 48 14.87 37.52 -4.22
N LYS A 49 14.61 37.34 -2.92
CA LYS A 49 14.28 36.01 -2.37
C LYS A 49 13.05 35.44 -3.07
N ASN A 50 13.05 34.13 -3.31
CA ASN A 50 11.95 33.36 -3.91
C ASN A 50 11.57 33.75 -5.35
N THR A 51 12.43 34.46 -6.10
CA THR A 51 12.15 34.78 -7.52
C THR A 51 12.81 33.85 -8.51
N LEU A 52 13.77 33.03 -8.08
CA LEU A 52 14.39 32.03 -8.96
C LEU A 52 13.52 30.78 -8.97
N THR A 53 13.04 30.41 -10.14
CA THR A 53 12.22 29.24 -10.39
C THR A 53 12.93 28.26 -11.34
N LYS A 54 12.23 27.21 -11.76
CA LYS A 54 12.75 26.19 -12.69
C LYS A 54 13.12 26.75 -14.07
N THR A 55 12.64 27.94 -14.44
CA THR A 55 12.98 28.60 -15.72
C THR A 55 14.35 29.27 -15.67
N GLU A 56 14.77 29.76 -14.51
CA GLU A 56 16.05 30.46 -14.34
C GLU A 56 17.21 29.50 -13.98
N ILE A 57 16.90 28.27 -13.59
CA ILE A 57 17.87 27.30 -13.07
C ILE A 57 17.91 26.06 -13.96
N ASN A 58 19.09 25.70 -14.45
CA ASN A 58 19.29 24.42 -15.10
C ASN A 58 19.32 23.29 -14.07
N LEU A 59 18.16 22.69 -13.82
CA LEU A 59 17.99 21.63 -12.83
C LEU A 59 18.83 20.38 -13.11
N SER A 60 19.19 20.12 -14.37
CA SER A 60 20.00 18.94 -14.74
C SER A 60 21.45 19.01 -14.26
N GLN A 61 21.93 20.21 -13.97
CA GLN A 61 23.28 20.44 -13.44
C GLN A 61 23.31 20.48 -11.91
N LEU A 62 22.15 20.45 -11.26
CA LEU A 62 22.08 20.34 -9.81
C LEU A 62 22.24 18.87 -9.40
N GLY A 63 23.12 18.61 -8.43
CA GLY A 63 23.17 17.32 -7.76
C GLY A 63 21.95 17.09 -6.86
N THR A 64 22.02 16.08 -6.01
CA THR A 64 20.95 15.74 -5.09
C THR A 64 20.66 16.86 -4.09
N ILE A 65 19.46 17.45 -4.16
CA ILE A 65 19.00 18.47 -3.22
C ILE A 65 18.52 17.77 -1.94
N PRO A 66 19.08 18.04 -0.74
CA PRO A 66 18.75 17.30 0.48
C PRO A 66 17.25 17.29 0.85
N LYS A 67 16.51 18.36 0.54
CA LYS A 67 15.04 18.40 0.72
C LYS A 67 14.27 17.59 -0.33
N ALA A 68 14.83 17.38 -1.52
CA ALA A 68 14.24 16.50 -2.54
C ALA A 68 14.42 15.02 -2.19
N ASN A 69 15.49 14.66 -1.46
CA ASN A 69 15.62 13.32 -0.89
C ASN A 69 14.50 12.98 0.10
N THR A 70 14.00 13.97 0.84
CA THR A 70 12.85 13.76 1.72
C THR A 70 11.56 13.50 0.92
N ALA A 71 11.39 14.09 -0.26
CA ALA A 71 10.26 13.81 -1.15
C ALA A 71 10.35 12.42 -1.80
N ASN A 72 11.55 11.97 -2.17
CA ASN A 72 11.77 10.59 -2.64
C ASN A 72 11.54 9.57 -1.52
N GLN A 73 11.91 9.90 -0.27
CA GLN A 73 11.61 9.10 0.92
C GLN A 73 10.12 9.14 1.30
N ALA A 74 9.37 10.20 0.97
CA ALA A 74 7.93 10.23 1.18
C ALA A 74 7.17 9.23 0.29
N ASN A 75 7.70 8.93 -0.91
CA ASN A 75 7.17 7.88 -1.78
C ASN A 75 7.57 6.46 -1.32
N PHE A 76 8.62 6.32 -0.50
CA PHE A 76 9.10 5.06 0.07
C PHE A 76 9.05 5.13 1.59
N ALA A 77 7.86 4.92 2.17
CA ALA A 77 7.75 4.71 3.60
C ALA A 77 8.67 3.54 4.01
N LYS A 78 9.46 3.69 5.07
CA LYS A 78 10.43 2.67 5.51
C LYS A 78 9.82 1.27 5.64
N ASN A 79 8.56 1.20 6.09
CA ASN A 79 7.81 -0.05 6.22
C ASN A 79 7.44 -0.68 4.86
N SER A 80 7.18 0.11 3.80
CA SER A 80 6.92 -0.46 2.47
C SER A 80 8.20 -1.05 1.88
N GLY A 81 9.37 -0.46 2.14
CA GLY A 81 10.66 -1.03 1.77
C GLY A 81 11.01 -2.33 2.50
N GLN A 82 10.47 -2.57 3.71
CA GLN A 82 10.60 -3.85 4.41
C GLN A 82 9.65 -4.93 3.88
N LEU A 83 8.61 -4.54 3.14
CA LEU A 83 7.62 -5.43 2.52
C LEU A 83 7.82 -5.53 0.99
N ASP A 84 8.98 -5.13 0.48
CA ASP A 84 9.31 -5.03 -0.96
C ASP A 84 8.28 -4.26 -1.80
N GLY A 85 7.49 -3.39 -1.16
CA GLY A 85 6.40 -2.64 -1.80
C GLY A 85 5.17 -3.49 -2.14
N HIS A 86 5.06 -4.72 -1.66
CA HIS A 86 3.89 -5.57 -1.88
C HIS A 86 2.69 -5.18 -1.00
N GLY A 87 1.48 -5.36 -1.55
CA GLY A 87 0.23 -5.17 -0.83
C GLY A 87 -0.02 -6.24 0.25
N ALA A 88 -1.04 -6.05 1.09
CA ALA A 88 -1.39 -6.99 2.16
C ALA A 88 -1.81 -8.38 1.64
N ASP A 89 -2.32 -8.43 0.42
CA ASP A 89 -2.70 -9.63 -0.33
C ASP A 89 -1.53 -10.56 -0.61
N PHE A 90 -0.31 -10.03 -0.80
CA PHE A 90 0.89 -10.84 -1.00
C PHE A 90 1.28 -11.65 0.25
N TRP A 91 0.95 -11.14 1.43
CA TRP A 91 1.34 -11.74 2.71
C TRP A 91 0.23 -12.63 3.30
N GLN A 92 -1.01 -12.54 2.79
CA GLN A 92 -2.03 -13.56 3.02
C GLN A 92 -1.80 -14.71 2.04
N GLN A 93 -0.78 -15.54 2.33
CA GLN A 93 -0.56 -16.77 1.57
C GLN A 93 -1.71 -17.74 1.86
N ALA A 94 -2.67 -17.80 0.96
CA ALA A 94 -3.76 -18.74 0.97
C ALA A 94 -3.43 -19.89 0.01
N CYS A 95 -3.80 -21.13 0.37
CA CYS A 95 -3.57 -22.33 -0.44
C CYS A 95 -2.10 -22.66 -0.74
N GLN A 96 -1.14 -22.12 0.02
CA GLN A 96 0.27 -22.52 -0.08
C GLN A 96 0.59 -23.56 0.98
N ASP A 97 1.68 -24.31 0.78
CA ASP A 97 2.15 -25.25 1.81
C ASP A 97 2.61 -24.50 3.05
N GLY A 98 2.30 -25.05 4.23
CA GLY A 98 2.55 -24.41 5.52
C GLY A 98 1.47 -23.40 5.95
N THR A 99 0.40 -23.23 5.16
CA THR A 99 -0.73 -22.33 5.47
C THR A 99 -1.96 -23.11 5.91
N VAL A 100 -2.89 -22.44 6.59
CA VAL A 100 -4.22 -23.00 6.83
C VAL A 100 -5.00 -22.95 5.51
N LYS A 101 -5.33 -24.12 4.96
CA LYS A 101 -6.06 -24.26 3.69
C LYS A 101 -7.58 -24.19 3.89
N GLY A 102 -8.06 -24.47 5.09
CA GLY A 102 -9.47 -24.28 5.44
C GLY A 102 -9.76 -24.49 6.92
N TYR A 103 -10.86 -23.94 7.41
CA TYR A 103 -11.41 -24.30 8.71
C TYR A 103 -12.93 -24.24 8.70
N ALA A 104 -13.55 -24.92 9.65
CA ALA A 104 -14.98 -24.81 9.91
C ALA A 104 -15.27 -24.93 11.41
N LEU A 105 -16.20 -24.12 11.89
CA LEU A 105 -16.95 -24.37 13.11
C LEU A 105 -18.24 -25.09 12.69
N VAL A 106 -18.54 -26.21 13.35
CA VAL A 106 -19.74 -26.98 13.12
C VAL A 106 -20.51 -27.07 14.43
N ASN A 107 -21.70 -26.48 14.46
CA ASN A 107 -22.64 -26.60 15.58
C ASN A 107 -23.34 -27.96 15.51
N GLY A 108 -22.60 -29.03 15.78
CA GLY A 108 -23.14 -30.40 15.82
C GLY A 108 -24.13 -30.57 16.96
N ASP A 109 -25.32 -31.08 16.64
CA ASP A 109 -26.36 -31.44 17.61
C ASP A 109 -27.20 -32.63 17.08
N THR A 110 -28.21 -33.04 17.85
CA THR A 110 -29.11 -34.15 17.50
C THR A 110 -30.06 -33.87 16.33
N ASN A 111 -30.29 -32.60 16.01
CA ASN A 111 -31.15 -32.13 14.92
C ASN A 111 -30.36 -31.75 13.66
N PHE A 112 -29.04 -31.94 13.66
CA PHE A 112 -28.19 -31.55 12.55
C PHE A 112 -28.60 -32.29 11.27
N PRO A 113 -28.69 -31.61 10.11
CA PRO A 113 -29.16 -32.21 8.88
C PRO A 113 -28.37 -33.45 8.44
N SER A 114 -29.09 -34.47 7.93
CA SER A 114 -28.48 -35.65 7.32
C SER A 114 -28.02 -35.41 5.88
N SER A 115 -28.50 -34.34 5.24
CA SER A 115 -27.97 -33.79 3.99
C SER A 115 -26.95 -32.68 4.26
N PHE A 116 -26.08 -32.40 3.28
CA PHE A 116 -25.11 -31.32 3.42
C PHE A 116 -25.79 -29.96 3.58
N THR A 117 -25.34 -29.21 4.58
CA THR A 117 -25.79 -27.85 4.87
C THR A 117 -24.58 -26.93 5.06
N ASN A 118 -24.71 -25.69 4.57
CA ASN A 118 -23.79 -24.59 4.81
C ASN A 118 -24.46 -23.44 5.59
N ALA A 119 -25.66 -23.69 6.12
CA ALA A 119 -26.46 -22.70 6.82
C ALA A 119 -25.70 -22.16 8.04
N ALA A 120 -25.80 -20.85 8.30
CA ALA A 120 -25.07 -20.20 9.38
C ALA A 120 -25.39 -20.77 10.78
N GLY A 121 -26.58 -21.35 10.98
CA GLY A 121 -26.91 -22.04 12.23
C GLY A 121 -26.12 -23.34 12.45
N ASN A 122 -25.72 -24.02 11.38
CA ASN A 122 -25.01 -25.30 11.43
C ASN A 122 -23.50 -25.14 11.23
N VAL A 123 -23.09 -24.26 10.31
CA VAL A 123 -21.69 -23.98 9.98
C VAL A 123 -21.46 -22.46 10.05
N PRO A 124 -21.41 -21.88 11.27
CA PRO A 124 -21.44 -20.43 11.49
C PRO A 124 -20.21 -19.72 10.94
N ASP A 125 -19.03 -20.29 11.14
CA ASP A 125 -17.76 -19.73 10.70
C ASP A 125 -17.00 -20.76 9.88
N LYS A 126 -16.46 -20.33 8.75
CA LYS A 126 -15.89 -21.20 7.74
C LYS A 126 -14.97 -20.44 6.81
N PHE A 127 -13.91 -21.11 6.40
CA PHE A 127 -12.96 -20.63 5.41
C PHE A 127 -12.47 -21.79 4.55
N ASN A 128 -12.34 -21.54 3.26
CA ASN A 128 -11.69 -22.44 2.31
C ASN A 128 -10.86 -21.58 1.38
N CYS A 129 -9.55 -21.77 1.38
CA CYS A 129 -8.62 -20.93 0.64
C CYS A 129 -8.89 -20.98 -0.89
N THR A 130 -9.52 -22.05 -1.37
CA THR A 130 -9.86 -22.22 -2.79
C THR A 130 -11.13 -21.46 -3.21
N GLY A 131 -11.83 -20.83 -2.26
CA GLY A 131 -13.13 -20.21 -2.47
C GLY A 131 -14.29 -21.21 -2.60
N GLY A 132 -14.02 -22.52 -2.53
CA GLY A 132 -15.04 -23.56 -2.58
C GLY A 132 -15.95 -23.56 -1.35
N THR A 133 -17.16 -24.12 -1.50
CA THR A 133 -18.12 -24.22 -0.39
C THR A 133 -17.57 -25.05 0.76
N VAL A 134 -17.93 -24.65 1.98
CA VAL A 134 -17.72 -25.45 3.19
C VAL A 134 -19.09 -25.82 3.75
N GLN A 135 -19.33 -27.11 3.90
CA GLN A 135 -20.61 -27.66 4.31
C GLN A 135 -20.41 -28.93 5.13
N ALA A 136 -21.39 -29.25 5.98
CA ALA A 136 -21.33 -30.44 6.81
C ALA A 136 -22.68 -31.17 6.81
N LYS A 137 -22.66 -32.45 7.15
CA LYS A 137 -23.84 -33.27 7.41
C LYS A 137 -23.59 -34.19 8.60
N ARG A 138 -24.66 -34.66 9.24
CA ARG A 138 -24.62 -35.69 10.28
C ARG A 138 -24.97 -37.05 9.67
N ASN A 139 -24.08 -38.02 9.80
CA ASN A 139 -24.33 -39.38 9.32
C ASN A 139 -25.06 -40.22 10.38
N SER A 140 -24.64 -40.09 11.63
CA SER A 140 -25.24 -40.73 12.81
C SER A 140 -24.84 -39.95 14.06
N THR A 141 -25.31 -40.37 15.24
CA THR A 141 -24.89 -39.75 16.52
C THR A 141 -23.38 -39.73 16.64
N GLY A 142 -22.84 -38.53 16.87
CA GLY A 142 -21.40 -38.29 16.99
C GLY A 142 -20.60 -38.53 15.72
N ASN A 143 -21.21 -38.70 14.54
CA ASN A 143 -20.50 -38.90 13.28
C ASN A 143 -20.97 -37.87 12.23
N TYR A 144 -20.04 -37.04 11.78
CA TYR A 144 -20.27 -35.97 10.82
C TYR A 144 -19.34 -36.12 9.62
N THR A 145 -19.81 -35.64 8.47
CA THR A 145 -18.94 -35.40 7.30
C THR A 145 -18.87 -33.90 7.07
N VAL A 146 -17.66 -33.37 6.98
CA VAL A 146 -17.37 -31.99 6.60
C VAL A 146 -16.68 -31.97 5.25
N GLN A 147 -17.23 -31.22 4.32
CA GLN A 147 -16.73 -31.08 2.96
C GLN A 147 -16.19 -29.66 2.76
N PHE A 148 -14.97 -29.59 2.23
CA PHE A 148 -14.35 -28.38 1.72
C PHE A 148 -14.16 -28.56 0.21
N ALA A 149 -15.07 -27.99 -0.58
CA ALA A 149 -15.07 -28.21 -2.03
C ALA A 149 -13.74 -27.78 -2.66
N SER A 150 -13.18 -28.64 -3.52
CA SER A 150 -11.90 -28.43 -4.20
C SER A 150 -10.69 -28.23 -3.29
N SER A 151 -10.79 -28.57 -1.99
CA SER A 151 -9.68 -28.42 -1.06
C SER A 151 -8.50 -29.33 -1.38
N THR A 152 -7.29 -28.78 -1.30
CA THR A 152 -6.01 -29.50 -1.44
C THR A 152 -5.38 -29.84 -0.08
N ALA A 153 -6.14 -29.71 1.01
CA ALA A 153 -5.67 -30.05 2.35
C ALA A 153 -5.57 -31.56 2.56
N HIS A 154 -4.51 -31.97 3.26
CA HIS A 154 -4.19 -33.37 3.54
C HIS A 154 -4.02 -33.63 5.03
N VAL A 155 -3.73 -32.59 5.81
CA VAL A 155 -3.61 -32.65 7.26
C VAL A 155 -4.78 -31.92 7.88
N GLY A 156 -5.33 -32.49 8.95
CA GLY A 156 -6.41 -31.87 9.69
C GLY A 156 -6.19 -32.05 11.19
N VAL A 157 -6.74 -31.12 11.95
CA VAL A 157 -6.94 -31.25 13.39
C VAL A 157 -8.35 -30.79 13.72
N ALA A 158 -8.95 -31.40 14.73
CA ALA A 158 -10.27 -31.03 15.19
C ALA A 158 -10.34 -31.10 16.72
N ASN A 159 -11.24 -30.31 17.29
CA ASN A 159 -11.53 -30.34 18.70
C ASN A 159 -12.99 -29.96 18.94
N SER A 160 -13.61 -30.52 19.98
CA SER A 160 -14.93 -30.09 20.41
C SER A 160 -14.85 -28.70 21.05
N TYR A 161 -15.95 -27.97 21.04
CA TYR A 161 -16.05 -26.68 21.72
C TYR A 161 -17.45 -26.47 22.29
N GLY A 162 -17.54 -25.64 23.33
CA GLY A 162 -18.80 -25.35 24.02
C GLY A 162 -18.91 -26.09 25.35
N PRO A 163 -19.99 -25.84 26.12
CA PRO A 163 -20.18 -26.44 27.44
C PRO A 163 -20.23 -27.97 27.38
N GLY A 164 -19.36 -28.65 28.12
CA GLY A 164 -19.29 -30.12 28.13
C GLY A 164 -18.17 -30.73 27.27
N SER A 165 -17.49 -29.91 26.46
CA SER A 165 -16.45 -30.38 25.51
C SER A 165 -15.18 -30.98 26.14
N PHE A 166 -14.81 -30.63 27.38
CA PHE A 166 -13.53 -31.03 27.98
C PHE A 166 -13.32 -32.54 28.12
N ASP A 167 -14.41 -33.29 28.18
CA ASP A 167 -14.44 -34.73 28.41
C ASP A 167 -14.66 -35.53 27.12
N GLU A 168 -14.64 -34.87 25.97
CA GLU A 168 -14.92 -35.48 24.67
C GLU A 168 -13.66 -35.81 23.90
N TYR A 169 -13.74 -36.89 23.14
CA TYR A 169 -12.68 -37.35 22.25
C TYR A 169 -13.12 -37.14 20.81
N VAL A 170 -12.39 -36.28 20.09
CA VAL A 170 -12.61 -36.03 18.67
C VAL A 170 -11.57 -36.76 17.85
N SER A 171 -12.02 -37.52 16.85
CA SER A 171 -11.19 -38.18 15.86
C SER A 171 -11.60 -37.73 14.48
N ILE A 172 -10.63 -37.59 13.57
CA ILE A 172 -10.91 -37.24 12.19
C ILE A 172 -10.19 -38.17 11.22
N ASN A 173 -10.81 -38.40 10.07
CA ASN A 173 -10.22 -39.11 8.96
C ASN A 173 -10.60 -38.44 7.64
N ARG A 174 -9.66 -38.37 6.70
CA ARG A 174 -9.91 -37.87 5.35
C ARG A 174 -10.29 -39.04 4.44
N GLU A 175 -11.46 -38.98 3.83
CA GLU A 175 -11.88 -39.97 2.85
C GLU A 175 -11.02 -39.85 1.59
N SER A 176 -10.45 -40.96 1.15
CA SER A 176 -9.49 -41.00 0.05
C SER A 176 -10.14 -40.72 -1.31
N SER A 177 -11.39 -41.15 -1.49
CA SER A 177 -12.11 -41.04 -2.76
C SER A 177 -12.76 -39.67 -2.98
N THR A 178 -13.25 -39.02 -1.92
CA THR A 178 -13.96 -37.74 -2.03
C THR A 178 -13.15 -36.55 -1.53
N GLY A 179 -12.17 -36.78 -0.65
CA GLY A 179 -11.46 -35.72 0.07
C GLY A 179 -12.26 -35.09 1.21
N ASP A 180 -13.44 -35.64 1.53
CA ASP A 180 -14.25 -35.18 2.66
C ASP A 180 -13.63 -35.62 3.98
N TRP A 181 -13.91 -34.87 5.05
CA TRP A 181 -13.44 -35.17 6.39
C TRP A 181 -14.56 -35.80 7.20
N GLN A 182 -14.35 -37.04 7.64
CA GLN A 182 -15.18 -37.66 8.66
C GLN A 182 -14.70 -37.20 10.03
N VAL A 183 -15.64 -36.78 10.88
CA VAL A 183 -15.40 -36.36 12.25
C VAL A 183 -16.24 -37.23 13.15
N VAL A 184 -15.60 -37.87 14.13
CA VAL A 184 -16.27 -38.72 15.10
C VAL A 184 -16.00 -38.19 16.51
N ILE A 185 -17.06 -38.04 17.30
CA ILE A 185 -17.02 -37.50 18.66
C ILE A 185 -17.59 -38.54 19.63
N HIS A 186 -16.83 -38.82 20.67
CA HIS A 186 -17.25 -39.69 21.78
C HIS A 186 -17.16 -38.93 23.10
N ASN A 187 -18.01 -39.27 24.06
CA ASN A 187 -17.93 -38.76 25.43
C ASN A 187 -16.83 -39.45 26.24
N SER A 188 -16.69 -39.07 27.51
CA SER A 188 -15.69 -39.64 28.44
C SER A 188 -15.80 -41.15 28.66
N SER A 189 -16.96 -41.74 28.38
CA SER A 189 -17.23 -43.18 28.46
C SER A 189 -17.05 -43.90 27.11
N GLY A 190 -16.57 -43.21 26.08
CA GLY A 190 -16.37 -43.76 24.75
C GLY A 190 -17.65 -43.98 23.94
N GLN A 191 -18.79 -43.43 24.38
CA GLN A 191 -20.05 -43.53 23.63
C GLN A 191 -20.17 -42.40 22.61
N PRO A 192 -20.69 -42.64 21.39
CA PRO A 192 -20.89 -41.59 20.40
C PRO A 192 -21.81 -40.49 20.94
N THR A 193 -21.42 -39.23 20.79
CA THR A 193 -22.18 -38.08 21.27
C THR A 193 -22.15 -36.96 20.24
N ASP A 194 -23.28 -36.27 20.06
CA ASP A 194 -23.33 -35.07 19.23
C ASP A 194 -22.82 -33.89 20.05
N HIS A 195 -21.89 -33.13 19.48
CA HIS A 195 -21.39 -31.91 20.08
C HIS A 195 -20.87 -30.96 19.00
N HIS A 196 -20.71 -29.69 19.35
CA HIS A 196 -20.08 -28.73 18.46
C HIS A 196 -18.57 -28.97 18.37
N PHE A 197 -18.01 -28.77 17.19
CA PHE A 197 -16.59 -29.00 16.94
C PHE A 197 -16.00 -28.04 15.92
N THR A 198 -14.71 -27.80 16.06
CA THR A 198 -13.88 -27.08 15.08
C THR A 198 -13.07 -28.10 14.29
N ILE A 199 -12.82 -27.80 13.02
CA ILE A 199 -11.86 -28.52 12.19
C ILE A 199 -11.00 -27.49 11.45
N ILE A 200 -9.68 -27.69 11.45
CA ILE A 200 -8.69 -26.83 10.81
C ILE A 200 -7.82 -27.72 9.91
N LEU A 201 -7.59 -27.27 8.68
CA LEU A 201 -6.97 -28.04 7.61
C LEU A 201 -5.73 -27.34 7.06
N SER A 202 -4.71 -28.13 6.68
CA SER A 202 -3.46 -27.68 6.03
C SER A 202 -3.05 -28.63 4.89
#